data_AF-A0A260YRI5-F1
#
_entry.id   AF-A0A260YRI5-F1
#
_cell.length_a   1.000
_cell.length_b   1.000
_cell.length_c   1.000
_cell.angle_alpha   90.00
_cell.angle_beta   90.00
_cell.angle_gamma   90.00
#
_symmetry.space_group_name_H-M   'P 1'
#
loop_
_entity.id
_entity.type
_entity.pdbx_description
1 polymer ?
#
loop_
_entity_poly.entity_id
_entity_poly.type
_entity_poly.pdbx_seq_one_letter_code
_entity_poly.pdbx_strand_id
1 'polypeptide(L)'
;MFESITVDFLLDFQRLDDRKINRIIRITTGDSAITGGQIRRLRASSSLMYQLVNSTKLFIPSVKIKELSNEGVLVKLTIKWVKDDYTLKFKKNQKGGTRICQDFRKEVLIENSNPMDEGIDWFRQMCLQKNVKIGQFQINDDSKKLTEKLDEVLKKSEIPLKIKSIHCVGTESVDLMWKIMEYCDKRLLKEMKVIKVKEDDNFELFGKHDEIVKNLEKIEIDIPCNASVEDVLSLNASVISLNSESFTEEFVYTLIEKFTNRREDGSAF
;
A
#
# COMPACT_ATOMS: atom_id res chain seq x y z
N MET A 1 20.31 7.41 43.01
CA MET A 1 21.06 8.43 42.25
C MET A 1 20.68 8.21 40.80
N PHE A 2 19.71 8.98 40.31
CA PHE A 2 19.12 8.79 38.98
C PHE A 2 19.96 9.59 37.99
N GLU A 3 20.72 8.90 37.13
CA GLU A 3 21.33 9.52 35.97
C GLU A 3 20.21 9.84 34.97
N SER A 4 20.05 11.13 34.69
CA SER A 4 19.13 11.66 33.69
C SER A 4 19.63 11.27 32.30
N ILE A 5 18.88 10.45 31.59
CA ILE A 5 19.01 10.34 30.13
C ILE A 5 18.17 11.47 29.54
N THR A 6 18.86 12.42 28.91
CA THR A 6 18.26 13.52 28.15
C THR A 6 17.47 12.94 26.97
N VAL A 7 16.15 13.08 27.02
CA VAL A 7 15.26 12.83 25.88
C VAL A 7 15.17 14.15 25.12
N ASP A 8 15.74 14.22 23.92
CA ASP A 8 15.59 15.40 23.08
C ASP A 8 14.15 15.47 22.55
N PHE A 9 13.38 16.39 23.11
CA PHE A 9 12.03 16.74 22.68
C PHE A 9 12.12 17.75 21.53
N LEU A 10 11.94 17.29 20.28
CA LEU A 10 11.68 18.21 19.17
C LEU A 10 10.19 18.55 19.14
N LEU A 11 9.84 19.64 19.83
CA LEU A 11 8.56 20.35 19.71
C LEU A 11 8.63 21.28 18.50
N ASP A 12 8.18 20.82 17.34
CA ASP A 12 7.99 21.70 16.20
C ASP A 12 6.67 22.48 16.37
N PHE A 13 6.75 23.69 16.91
CA PHE A 13 5.64 24.65 16.92
C PHE A 13 5.70 25.51 15.67
N GLN A 14 5.17 25.03 14.55
CA GLN A 14 4.84 25.96 13.46
C GLN A 14 3.55 26.70 13.82
N ARG A 15 3.70 27.95 14.26
CA ARG A 15 2.62 28.94 14.23
C ARG A 15 2.31 29.23 12.76
N LEU A 16 1.27 28.59 12.24
CA LEU A 16 0.62 29.01 11.01
C LEU A 16 -0.80 29.43 11.37
N ASP A 17 -0.95 30.75 11.44
CA ASP A 17 -2.16 31.57 11.42
C ASP A 17 -3.46 31.10 12.12
N ASP A 18 -4.07 32.05 12.81
CA ASP A 18 -5.24 31.88 13.67
C ASP A 18 -6.48 31.42 12.89
N ARG A 19 -6.71 30.09 12.80
CA ARG A 19 -8.07 29.46 12.83
C ARG A 19 -8.11 27.92 12.76
N LYS A 20 -7.16 27.20 13.37
CA LYS A 20 -7.35 25.85 13.99
C LYS A 20 -6.00 25.30 14.40
N ILE A 21 -5.75 25.22 15.71
CA ILE A 21 -4.58 24.53 16.26
C ILE A 21 -4.83 23.02 16.15
N ASN A 22 -4.36 22.40 15.07
CA ASN A 22 -4.28 20.94 15.00
C ASN A 22 -3.00 20.50 15.71
N ARG A 23 -3.14 20.00 16.94
CA ARG A 23 -2.04 19.47 17.74
C ARG A 23 -1.69 18.06 17.24
N ILE A 24 -0.60 17.93 16.51
CA ILE A 24 -0.07 16.62 16.13
C ILE A 24 0.90 16.19 17.24
N ILE A 25 0.53 15.15 17.97
CA ILE A 25 1.41 14.48 18.94
C ILE A 25 2.08 13.32 18.22
N ARG A 26 3.39 13.39 18.03
CA ARG A 26 4.20 12.33 17.41
C ARG A 26 5.04 11.66 18.49
N ILE A 27 4.88 10.35 18.65
CA ILE A 27 5.60 9.55 19.65
C ILE A 27 6.36 8.47 18.90
N THR A 28 7.68 8.57 18.92
CA THR A 28 8.60 7.53 18.43
C THR A 28 9.08 6.71 19.61
N THR A 29 8.79 5.41 19.60
CA THR A 29 9.47 4.45 20.48
C THR A 29 10.79 4.06 19.83
N GLY A 30 11.89 4.68 20.28
CA GLY A 30 13.21 4.03 20.28
C GLY A 30 13.19 2.85 21.28
N ASP A 31 14.06 1.86 21.27
CA ASP A 31 15.44 1.80 20.79
C ASP A 31 15.88 0.33 20.70
N SER A 32 17.04 0.09 20.10
CA SER A 32 17.96 -0.92 20.65
C SER A 32 19.39 -0.41 20.63
N ALA A 33 19.78 0.28 21.72
CA ALA A 33 21.15 0.30 22.19
C ALA A 33 21.42 -1.04 22.92
N ILE A 34 22.36 -1.82 22.41
CA ILE A 34 22.72 -3.13 22.94
C ILE A 34 23.78 -2.95 24.04
N THR A 35 23.39 -3.21 25.29
CA THR A 35 24.30 -3.76 26.31
C THR A 35 23.53 -4.74 27.18
N GLY A 36 24.02 -5.98 27.24
CA GLY A 36 23.52 -7.16 27.95
C GLY A 36 22.50 -6.93 29.06
N GLY A 37 21.23 -7.18 28.76
CA GLY A 37 20.14 -7.20 29.72
C GLY A 37 18.80 -7.41 28.99
N GLN A 38 17.91 -8.21 29.56
CA GLN A 38 16.60 -8.56 28.99
C GLN A 38 15.93 -7.42 28.20
N ILE A 39 15.48 -7.72 26.98
CA ILE A 39 14.68 -6.81 26.15
C ILE A 39 13.33 -6.59 26.85
N ARG A 40 13.24 -5.57 27.70
CA ARG A 40 11.97 -5.05 28.19
C ARG A 40 11.48 -4.03 27.18
N ARG A 41 10.55 -4.46 26.32
CA ARG A 41 9.78 -3.58 25.44
C ARG A 41 9.06 -2.56 26.32
N LEU A 42 9.54 -1.32 26.37
CA LEU A 42 8.88 -0.25 27.10
C LEU A 42 7.62 0.14 26.32
N ARG A 43 6.47 -0.39 26.74
CA ARG A 43 5.16 -0.04 26.21
C ARG A 43 4.64 1.14 27.03
N ALA A 44 4.54 2.33 26.44
CA ALA A 44 3.75 3.40 27.02
C ALA A 44 2.26 3.02 26.88
N SER A 45 1.73 2.26 27.84
CA SER A 45 0.33 1.82 27.85
C SER A 45 -0.52 2.77 28.69
N SER A 46 -0.88 3.93 28.14
CA SER A 46 -2.04 4.67 28.67
C SER A 46 -3.28 4.29 27.86
N SER A 47 -4.37 3.97 28.54
CA SER A 47 -5.66 3.70 27.89
C SER A 47 -6.11 4.89 27.03
N LEU A 48 -5.79 6.11 27.45
CA LEU A 48 -6.02 7.35 26.72
C LEU A 48 -5.31 7.39 25.36
N MET A 49 -4.07 6.90 25.29
CA MET A 49 -3.30 6.84 24.04
C MET A 49 -3.91 5.85 23.06
N TYR A 50 -4.34 4.68 23.54
CA TYR A 50 -5.07 3.72 22.71
C TYR A 50 -6.39 4.30 22.21
N GLN A 51 -7.14 5.01 23.07
CA GLN A 51 -8.37 5.70 22.66
C GLN A 51 -8.10 6.77 21.61
N LEU A 52 -7.06 7.59 21.78
CA LEU A 52 -6.67 8.63 20.83
C LEU A 52 -6.30 8.02 19.48
N VAL A 53 -5.40 7.03 19.44
CA VAL A 53 -5.00 6.34 18.21
C VAL A 53 -6.21 5.72 17.52
N ASN A 54 -7.09 5.04 18.27
CA ASN A 54 -8.30 4.44 17.72
C ASN A 54 -9.30 5.48 17.18
N SER A 55 -9.30 6.71 17.71
CA SER A 55 -10.17 7.80 17.25
C SER A 55 -9.63 8.54 16.02
N THR A 56 -8.31 8.62 15.87
CA THR A 56 -7.66 9.38 14.79
C THR A 56 -7.64 8.62 13.48
N LYS A 57 -8.31 9.10 12.44
CA LYS A 57 -8.23 8.50 11.09
C LYS A 57 -7.04 9.10 10.33
N LEU A 58 -6.08 8.27 9.94
CA LEU A 58 -4.97 8.66 9.08
C LEU A 58 -5.27 8.25 7.64
N PHE A 59 -5.17 9.20 6.70
CA PHE A 59 -5.24 8.92 5.27
C PHE A 59 -3.87 9.10 4.63
N ILE A 60 -3.36 8.06 3.98
CA ILE A 60 -2.10 8.08 3.23
C ILE A 60 -2.45 8.09 1.74
N PRO A 61 -2.22 9.21 1.01
CA PRO A 61 -2.59 9.32 -0.39
C PRO A 61 -2.03 8.22 -1.29
N SER A 62 -0.74 7.90 -1.15
CA SER A 62 -0.11 6.83 -1.92
C SER A 62 0.93 6.10 -1.08
N VAL A 63 0.95 4.79 -1.20
CA VAL A 63 1.99 3.90 -0.66
C VAL A 63 2.61 3.16 -1.82
N LYS A 64 3.93 3.11 -1.89
CA LYS A 64 4.67 2.32 -2.87
C LYS A 64 5.60 1.35 -2.16
N ILE A 65 5.58 0.10 -2.58
CA ILE A 65 6.56 -0.91 -2.20
C ILE A 65 7.26 -1.44 -3.44
N LYS A 66 8.58 -1.58 -3.36
CA LYS A 66 9.41 -2.06 -4.48
C LYS A 66 10.66 -2.76 -3.94
N GLU A 67 11.03 -3.89 -4.51
CA GLU A 67 12.37 -4.45 -4.26
C GLU A 67 13.46 -3.62 -4.97
N LEU A 68 14.58 -3.43 -4.30
CA LEU A 68 15.77 -2.81 -4.86
C LEU A 68 16.75 -3.90 -5.29
N SER A 69 17.18 -3.88 -6.55
CA SER A 69 18.13 -4.84 -7.10
C SER A 69 19.37 -4.96 -6.19
N ASN A 70 19.53 -6.16 -5.61
CA ASN A 70 20.64 -6.60 -4.78
C ASN A 70 20.85 -5.97 -3.40
N GLU A 71 19.94 -5.13 -2.89
CA GLU A 71 20.23 -4.41 -1.62
C GLU A 71 19.11 -4.39 -0.58
N GLY A 72 17.84 -4.63 -0.93
CA GLY A 72 16.75 -4.68 0.05
C GLY A 72 15.43 -4.15 -0.50
N VAL A 73 14.71 -3.34 0.26
CA VAL A 73 13.34 -2.91 -0.11
C VAL A 73 13.16 -1.40 0.05
N LEU A 74 12.39 -0.82 -0.87
CA LEU A 74 11.92 0.56 -0.82
C LEU A 74 10.48 0.56 -0.31
N VAL A 75 10.20 1.37 0.70
CA VAL A 75 8.85 1.73 1.10
C VAL A 75 8.71 3.25 1.04
N LYS A 76 7.78 3.75 0.23
CA LYS A 76 7.54 5.19 0.05
C LYS A 76 6.10 5.54 0.42
N LEU A 77 5.92 6.49 1.32
CA LEU A 77 4.62 7.11 1.62
C LEU A 77 4.59 8.54 1.08
N THR A 78 3.65 8.85 0.20
CA THR A 78 3.44 10.21 -0.32
C THR A 78 2.29 10.85 0.46
N ILE A 79 2.61 11.89 1.24
CA ILE A 79 1.64 12.63 2.06
C ILE A 79 1.53 14.05 1.51
N LYS A 80 0.44 14.34 0.78
CA LYS A 80 0.21 15.60 0.03
C LYS A 80 0.39 16.91 0.82
N TRP A 81 0.37 16.87 2.15
CA TRP A 81 0.33 18.06 3.01
C TRP A 81 1.71 18.59 3.37
N VAL A 82 2.74 17.79 3.15
CA VAL A 82 4.13 18.21 3.29
C VAL A 82 4.74 17.91 1.92
N LYS A 83 5.59 18.77 1.37
CA LYS A 83 6.34 18.45 0.13
C LYS A 83 7.36 17.31 0.34
N ASP A 84 7.19 16.53 1.40
CA ASP A 84 8.07 15.48 1.87
C ASP A 84 7.43 14.15 1.56
N ASP A 85 7.97 13.49 0.55
CA ASP A 85 7.78 12.06 0.39
C ASP A 85 8.58 11.34 1.49
N TYR A 86 7.91 10.50 2.28
CA TYR A 86 8.60 9.62 3.23
C TYR A 86 9.13 8.42 2.47
N THR A 87 10.30 8.59 1.85
CA THR A 87 10.99 7.54 1.12
C THR A 87 11.98 6.84 2.04
N LEU A 88 11.74 5.56 2.32
CA LEU A 88 12.64 4.71 3.10
C LEU A 88 13.26 3.65 2.20
N LYS A 89 14.59 3.59 2.22
CA LYS A 89 15.34 2.51 1.59
C LYS A 89 15.96 1.66 2.70
N PHE A 90 15.53 0.42 2.80
CA PHE A 90 16.10 -0.57 3.70
C PHE A 90 17.14 -1.35 2.92
N LYS A 91 18.41 -1.16 3.27
CA LYS A 91 19.55 -1.74 2.56
C LYS A 91 20.40 -2.61 3.46
N LYS A 92 21.10 -3.61 2.92
CA LYS A 92 22.11 -4.35 3.68
C LYS A 92 23.27 -3.42 4.07
N ASN A 93 23.73 -3.51 5.31
CA ASN A 93 24.91 -2.80 5.79
C ASN A 93 26.17 -3.70 5.73
N GLN A 94 27.36 -3.10 5.88
CA GLN A 94 28.64 -3.83 5.78
C GLN A 94 28.83 -4.91 6.86
N LYS A 95 28.14 -4.79 8.00
CA LYS A 95 28.22 -5.73 9.13
C LYS A 95 27.13 -6.81 9.10
N GLY A 96 26.36 -6.91 8.01
CA GLY A 96 25.31 -7.92 7.86
C GLY A 96 23.94 -7.56 8.47
N GLY A 97 23.75 -6.33 8.94
CA GLY A 97 22.45 -5.81 9.38
C GLY A 97 21.75 -4.92 8.35
N THR A 98 20.76 -4.15 8.78
CA THR A 98 20.00 -3.21 7.94
C THR A 98 20.48 -1.77 8.13
N ARG A 99 20.55 -1.04 7.02
CA ARG A 99 20.74 0.41 6.94
C ARG A 99 19.48 1.03 6.37
N ILE A 100 18.86 1.93 7.11
CA ILE A 100 17.67 2.67 6.69
C ILE A 100 18.11 4.05 6.23
N CYS A 101 17.99 4.31 4.92
CA CYS A 101 18.27 5.62 4.33
C CYS A 101 16.97 6.41 4.13
N GLN A 102 17.02 7.71 4.43
CA GLN A 102 15.93 8.68 4.25
C GLN A 102 16.49 9.97 3.66
N ASP A 103 15.71 10.68 2.84
CA ASP A 103 16.19 11.86 2.11
C ASP A 103 16.55 13.06 3.02
N PHE A 104 16.01 13.11 4.24
CA PHE A 104 16.14 14.28 5.15
C PHE A 104 16.67 13.95 6.56
N ARG A 105 17.10 12.71 6.81
CA ARG A 105 17.54 12.26 8.14
C ARG A 105 18.81 11.45 8.08
N LYS A 106 19.57 11.46 9.18
CA LYS A 106 20.71 10.56 9.36
C LYS A 106 20.25 9.11 9.20
N GLU A 107 21.12 8.31 8.59
CA GLU A 107 20.89 6.89 8.40
C GLU A 107 20.72 6.20 9.77
N VAL A 108 19.81 5.23 9.83
CA VAL A 108 19.63 4.38 11.01
C VAL A 108 20.22 3.01 10.71
N LEU A 109 21.05 2.51 11.62
CA LEU A 109 21.68 1.19 11.51
C LEU A 109 21.02 0.24 12.51
N ILE A 110 20.55 -0.89 12.01
CA ILE A 110 20.02 -1.99 12.82
C ILE A 110 20.96 -3.17 12.63
N GLU A 111 21.61 -3.60 13.70
CA GLU A 111 22.54 -4.74 13.66
C GLU A 111 21.78 -6.06 13.60
N ASN A 112 22.34 -7.07 12.91
CA ASN A 112 21.81 -8.43 12.82
C ASN A 112 20.37 -8.55 12.28
N SER A 113 19.91 -7.61 11.46
CA SER A 113 18.58 -7.63 10.84
C SER A 113 18.62 -7.79 9.32
N ASN A 114 17.52 -8.32 8.76
CA ASN A 114 17.35 -8.43 7.33
C ASN A 114 16.61 -7.20 6.77
N PRO A 115 17.12 -6.54 5.71
CA PRO A 115 16.49 -5.35 5.15
C PRO A 115 15.06 -5.57 4.66
N MET A 116 14.75 -6.75 4.11
CA MET A 116 13.41 -7.10 3.66
C MET A 116 12.45 -7.21 4.84
N ASP A 117 12.87 -7.89 5.91
CA ASP A 117 12.05 -8.07 7.11
C ASP A 117 11.77 -6.73 7.80
N GLU A 118 12.78 -5.87 7.92
CA GLU A 118 12.63 -4.53 8.49
C GLU A 118 11.70 -3.64 7.67
N GLY A 119 11.82 -3.67 6.34
CA GLY A 119 10.96 -2.86 5.48
C GLY A 119 9.50 -3.33 5.49
N ILE A 120 9.27 -4.65 5.51
CA ILE A 120 7.93 -5.23 5.60
C ILE A 120 7.32 -4.99 6.98
N ASP A 121 8.12 -5.10 8.05
CA ASP A 121 7.65 -4.77 9.39
C ASP A 121 7.29 -3.29 9.52
N TRP A 122 8.10 -2.41 8.95
CA TRP A 122 7.80 -0.98 8.90
C TRP A 122 6.50 -0.71 8.14
N PHE A 123 6.31 -1.35 6.98
CA PHE A 123 5.05 -1.29 6.23
C PHE A 123 3.86 -1.70 7.11
N ARG A 124 3.95 -2.84 7.80
CA ARG A 124 2.92 -3.32 8.72
C ARG A 124 2.59 -2.30 9.81
N GLN A 125 3.62 -1.74 10.45
CA GLN A 125 3.44 -0.77 11.52
C GLN A 125 2.76 0.52 11.05
N MET A 126 3.03 0.96 9.83
CA MET A 126 2.53 2.24 9.32
C MET A 126 1.21 2.13 8.55
N CYS A 127 1.00 1.02 7.85
CA CYS A 127 -0.09 0.87 6.88
C CYS A 127 -1.18 -0.08 7.37
N LEU A 128 -0.83 -1.11 8.15
CA LEU A 128 -1.75 -2.17 8.58
C LEU A 128 -2.31 -1.89 9.98
N GLN A 129 -2.89 -0.70 10.14
CA GLN A 129 -3.46 -0.22 11.40
C GLN A 129 -4.97 -0.01 11.27
N LYS A 130 -5.72 -0.16 12.38
CA LYS A 130 -7.19 -0.04 12.37
C LYS A 130 -7.67 1.31 11.85
N ASN A 131 -6.86 2.35 12.01
CA ASN A 131 -7.21 3.73 11.77
C ASN A 131 -6.58 4.32 10.51
N VAL A 132 -5.84 3.51 9.73
CA VAL A 132 -5.19 3.94 8.49
C VAL A 132 -6.03 3.56 7.29
N LYS A 133 -6.16 4.49 6.33
CA LYS A 133 -6.68 4.25 4.98
C LYS A 133 -5.65 4.72 3.96
N ILE A 134 -5.49 3.98 2.88
CA ILE A 134 -4.58 4.27 1.80
C ILE A 134 -5.40 4.63 0.57
N GLY A 135 -5.02 5.70 -0.12
CA GLY A 135 -5.60 6.04 -1.42
C GLY A 135 -5.18 5.02 -2.46
N GLN A 136 -3.94 5.12 -2.92
CA GLN A 136 -3.37 4.22 -3.92
C GLN A 136 -2.25 3.36 -3.34
N PHE A 137 -2.27 2.07 -3.65
CA PHE A 137 -1.18 1.15 -3.38
C PHE A 137 -0.44 0.82 -4.67
N GLN A 138 0.82 1.21 -4.76
CA GLN A 138 1.68 1.00 -5.93
C GLN A 138 2.62 -0.18 -5.70
N ILE A 139 2.60 -1.12 -6.65
CA ILE A 139 3.49 -2.27 -6.68
C ILE A 139 4.37 -2.11 -7.91
N ASN A 140 5.69 -2.14 -7.71
CA ASN A 140 6.63 -2.14 -8.81
C ASN A 140 7.64 -3.26 -8.64
N ASP A 141 7.85 -4.06 -9.70
CA ASP A 141 8.78 -5.19 -9.74
C ASP A 141 8.70 -6.01 -8.44
N ASP A 142 7.73 -6.92 -8.37
CA ASP A 142 7.74 -7.88 -7.28
C ASP A 142 8.87 -8.90 -7.52
N SER A 143 9.47 -9.33 -6.44
CA SER A 143 10.13 -10.63 -6.46
C SER A 143 9.31 -11.58 -5.65
N LYS A 144 9.49 -12.87 -5.96
CA LYS A 144 8.96 -13.97 -5.16
C LYS A 144 9.19 -13.76 -3.66
N LYS A 145 10.36 -13.24 -3.26
CA LYS A 145 10.70 -12.97 -1.86
C LYS A 145 9.86 -11.85 -1.25
N LEU A 146 9.69 -10.72 -1.95
CA LEU A 146 8.83 -9.63 -1.50
C LEU A 146 7.38 -10.11 -1.37
N THR A 147 6.91 -10.86 -2.36
CA THR A 147 5.56 -11.43 -2.43
C THR A 147 5.28 -12.37 -1.26
N GLU A 148 6.19 -13.30 -0.97
CA GLU A 148 6.07 -14.25 0.15
C GLU A 148 6.05 -13.53 1.51
N LYS A 149 6.94 -12.56 1.72
CA LYS A 149 7.03 -11.84 3.00
C LYS A 149 5.82 -10.95 3.26
N LEU A 150 5.32 -10.27 2.24
CA LEU A 150 4.14 -9.43 2.39
C LEU A 150 2.88 -10.28 2.61
N ASP A 151 2.73 -11.38 1.87
CA ASP A 151 1.65 -12.36 2.06
C ASP A 151 1.63 -12.91 3.49
N GLU A 152 2.79 -13.31 4.03
CA GLU A 152 2.90 -13.80 5.40
C GLU A 152 2.41 -12.78 6.43
N VAL A 153 2.74 -11.49 6.24
CA VAL A 153 2.32 -10.41 7.14
C VAL A 153 0.84 -10.09 6.99
N LEU A 154 0.31 -10.05 5.77
CA LEU A 154 -1.10 -9.78 5.51
C LEU A 154 -1.98 -10.92 6.03
N LYS A 155 -1.60 -12.18 5.80
CA LYS A 155 -2.31 -13.37 6.26
C LYS A 155 -2.41 -13.46 7.79
N LYS A 156 -1.38 -13.02 8.50
CA LYS A 156 -1.36 -13.00 9.99
C LYS A 156 -2.09 -11.80 10.58
N SER A 157 -2.55 -10.86 9.75
CA SER A 157 -3.21 -9.65 10.22
C SER A 157 -4.69 -9.89 10.51
N GLU A 158 -5.12 -9.53 11.71
CA GLU A 158 -6.55 -9.45 12.05
C GLU A 158 -7.24 -8.25 11.40
N ILE A 159 -6.46 -7.28 10.91
CA ILE A 159 -6.95 -6.03 10.34
C ILE A 159 -6.78 -6.12 8.82
N PRO A 160 -7.86 -6.02 8.04
CA PRO A 160 -7.75 -6.01 6.59
C PRO A 160 -7.06 -4.73 6.13
N LEU A 161 -6.29 -4.82 5.04
CA LEU A 161 -5.63 -3.67 4.44
C LEU A 161 -6.69 -2.74 3.81
N LYS A 162 -6.66 -1.46 4.15
CA LYS A 162 -7.70 -0.49 3.73
C LYS A 162 -7.19 0.40 2.60
N ILE A 163 -7.15 -0.14 1.39
CA ILE A 163 -6.75 0.60 0.18
C ILE A 163 -7.97 0.96 -0.66
N LYS A 164 -7.93 2.09 -1.38
CA LYS A 164 -8.96 2.46 -2.36
C LYS A 164 -8.63 1.92 -3.75
N SER A 165 -7.38 2.03 -4.17
CA SER A 165 -6.92 1.60 -5.48
C SER A 165 -5.60 0.86 -5.42
N ILE A 166 -5.40 -0.07 -6.36
CA ILE A 166 -4.15 -0.78 -6.57
C ILE A 166 -3.61 -0.47 -7.96
N HIS A 167 -2.31 -0.18 -8.03
CA HIS A 167 -1.62 0.14 -9.27
C HIS A 167 -0.37 -0.72 -9.37
N CYS A 168 -0.39 -1.64 -10.32
CA CYS A 168 0.67 -2.60 -10.57
C CYS A 168 1.46 -2.16 -11.82
N VAL A 169 2.78 -1.99 -11.67
CA VAL A 169 3.68 -1.56 -12.74
C VAL A 169 4.92 -2.45 -12.78
N GLY A 170 5.11 -3.26 -13.81
CA GLY A 170 6.31 -4.10 -13.93
C GLY A 170 6.13 -5.34 -14.79
N THR A 171 7.07 -6.27 -14.75
CA THR A 171 7.00 -7.52 -15.54
C THR A 171 6.38 -8.68 -14.79
N GLU A 172 6.61 -8.79 -13.48
CA GLU A 172 6.26 -9.98 -12.68
C GLU A 172 5.13 -9.72 -11.65
N SER A 173 4.71 -8.46 -11.46
CA SER A 173 3.97 -7.96 -10.29
C SER A 173 2.51 -8.37 -10.11
N VAL A 174 2.06 -9.38 -10.85
CA VAL A 174 0.66 -9.83 -10.86
C VAL A 174 0.32 -10.64 -9.62
N ASP A 175 1.20 -11.53 -9.19
CA ASP A 175 0.93 -12.42 -8.04
C ASP A 175 0.76 -11.63 -6.74
N LEU A 176 1.65 -10.67 -6.50
CA LEU A 176 1.56 -9.80 -5.32
C LEU A 176 0.29 -8.96 -5.31
N MET A 177 -0.12 -8.46 -6.49
CA MET A 177 -1.33 -7.67 -6.62
C MET A 177 -2.56 -8.46 -6.16
N TRP A 178 -2.73 -9.68 -6.68
CA TRP A 178 -3.87 -10.52 -6.32
C TRP A 178 -3.89 -10.86 -4.83
N LYS A 179 -2.75 -11.23 -4.27
CA LYS A 179 -2.63 -11.49 -2.82
C LYS A 179 -3.02 -10.26 -2.00
N ILE A 180 -2.56 -9.07 -2.37
CA ILE A 180 -2.96 -7.85 -1.67
C ILE A 180 -4.48 -7.68 -1.73
N MET A 181 -5.09 -7.82 -2.91
CA MET A 181 -6.54 -7.65 -3.08
C MET A 181 -7.35 -8.67 -2.25
N GLU A 182 -6.85 -9.90 -2.07
CA GLU A 182 -7.49 -10.92 -1.22
C GLU A 182 -7.57 -10.48 0.26
N TYR A 183 -6.52 -9.83 0.78
CA TYR A 183 -6.45 -9.38 2.18
C TYR A 183 -6.95 -7.94 2.42
N CYS A 184 -7.47 -7.29 1.38
CA CYS A 184 -8.02 -5.94 1.49
C CYS A 184 -9.46 -5.92 1.99
N ASP A 185 -9.84 -4.79 2.59
CA ASP A 185 -11.25 -4.48 2.83
C ASP A 185 -11.95 -4.27 1.48
N LYS A 186 -12.64 -5.32 1.00
CA LYS A 186 -13.33 -5.36 -0.29
C LYS A 186 -14.36 -4.25 -0.47
N ARG A 187 -14.86 -3.65 0.63
CA ARG A 187 -15.80 -2.51 0.57
C ARG A 187 -15.10 -1.21 0.17
N LEU A 188 -13.78 -1.13 0.39
CA LEU A 188 -12.96 0.06 0.13
C LEU A 188 -12.19 -0.04 -1.18
N LEU A 189 -11.81 -1.24 -1.61
CA LEU A 189 -11.11 -1.44 -2.89
C LEU A 189 -12.07 -1.20 -4.05
N LYS A 190 -11.82 -0.15 -4.83
CA LYS A 190 -12.69 0.31 -5.93
C LYS A 190 -12.00 0.31 -7.29
N GLU A 191 -10.68 0.42 -7.34
CA GLU A 191 -9.99 0.65 -8.61
C GLU A 191 -8.77 -0.26 -8.74
N MET A 192 -8.54 -0.76 -9.96
CA MET A 192 -7.36 -1.54 -10.32
C MET A 192 -6.76 -0.97 -11.60
N LYS A 193 -5.44 -0.82 -11.60
CA LYS A 193 -4.65 -0.51 -12.79
C LYS A 193 -3.45 -1.45 -12.93
N VAL A 194 -3.28 -2.04 -14.10
CA VAL A 194 -2.11 -2.88 -14.44
C VAL A 194 -1.44 -2.33 -15.69
N ILE A 195 -0.16 -2.00 -15.55
CA ILE A 195 0.72 -1.59 -16.64
C ILE A 195 1.91 -2.55 -16.66
N LYS A 196 2.04 -3.42 -17.66
CA LYS A 196 3.26 -4.20 -17.83
C LYS A 196 4.18 -3.61 -18.89
N VAL A 197 5.47 -3.87 -18.72
CA VAL A 197 6.55 -3.39 -19.61
C VAL A 197 6.87 -4.39 -20.73
N LYS A 198 6.34 -5.61 -20.66
CA LYS A 198 6.49 -6.66 -21.69
C LYS A 198 5.13 -7.13 -22.18
N GLU A 199 5.01 -7.26 -23.49
CA GLU A 199 3.75 -7.53 -24.21
C GLU A 199 3.45 -9.03 -24.40
N ASP A 200 4.41 -9.92 -24.11
CA ASP A 200 4.30 -11.33 -24.52
C ASP A 200 3.38 -12.20 -23.63
N ASP A 201 2.88 -11.68 -22.51
CA ASP A 201 2.03 -12.44 -21.57
C ASP A 201 0.60 -11.90 -21.53
N ASN A 202 -0.37 -12.75 -21.88
CA ASN A 202 -1.78 -12.49 -21.63
C ASN A 202 -2.07 -12.42 -20.13
N PHE A 203 -2.67 -11.32 -19.68
CA PHE A 203 -3.10 -11.14 -18.31
C PHE A 203 -4.39 -11.90 -18.02
N GLU A 204 -4.35 -12.81 -17.04
CA GLU A 204 -5.53 -13.49 -16.53
C GLU A 204 -6.30 -12.56 -15.58
N LEU A 205 -7.24 -11.79 -16.14
CA LEU A 205 -8.14 -10.91 -15.39
C LEU A 205 -9.31 -11.69 -14.79
N PHE A 206 -9.87 -12.62 -15.57
CA PHE A 206 -11.03 -13.44 -15.21
C PHE A 206 -10.62 -14.89 -14.96
N GLY A 207 -11.33 -15.57 -14.07
CA GLY A 207 -11.06 -16.93 -13.58
C GLY A 207 -11.11 -16.97 -12.06
N LYS A 208 -9.94 -16.87 -11.41
CA LYS A 208 -9.80 -17.07 -9.96
C LYS A 208 -10.38 -15.92 -9.11
N HIS A 209 -10.36 -14.69 -9.62
CA HIS A 209 -10.63 -13.47 -8.84
C HIS A 209 -11.89 -12.70 -9.27
N ASP A 210 -12.80 -13.36 -9.97
CA ASP A 210 -14.00 -12.75 -10.57
C ASP A 210 -14.85 -11.94 -9.60
N GLU A 211 -15.07 -12.45 -8.38
CA GLU A 211 -15.86 -11.75 -7.38
C GLU A 211 -15.22 -10.41 -6.99
N ILE A 212 -13.89 -10.35 -6.93
CA ILE A 212 -13.18 -9.11 -6.60
C ILE A 212 -13.30 -8.15 -7.78
N VAL A 213 -13.05 -8.63 -9.00
CA VAL A 213 -13.08 -7.81 -10.22
C VAL A 213 -14.47 -7.21 -10.48
N LYS A 214 -15.55 -7.99 -10.31
CA LYS A 214 -16.95 -7.54 -10.52
C LYS A 214 -17.38 -6.41 -9.58
N ASN A 215 -16.72 -6.26 -8.44
CA ASN A 215 -17.02 -5.23 -7.44
C ASN A 215 -16.22 -3.92 -7.64
N LEU A 216 -15.29 -3.89 -8.60
CA LEU A 216 -14.51 -2.69 -8.91
C LEU A 216 -15.36 -1.68 -9.70
N GLU A 217 -15.18 -0.40 -9.38
CA GLU A 217 -15.79 0.72 -10.07
C GLU A 217 -14.97 1.16 -11.29
N LYS A 218 -13.67 0.83 -11.30
CA LYS A 218 -12.73 1.20 -12.35
C LYS A 218 -11.66 0.12 -12.57
N ILE A 219 -11.50 -0.31 -13.81
CA ILE A 219 -10.54 -1.33 -14.23
C ILE A 219 -9.77 -0.81 -15.45
N GLU A 220 -8.45 -0.74 -15.35
CA GLU A 220 -7.55 -0.36 -16.45
C GLU A 220 -6.42 -1.40 -16.59
N ILE A 221 -6.39 -2.15 -17.69
CA ILE A 221 -5.36 -3.13 -18.01
C ILE A 221 -4.76 -2.75 -19.37
N ASP A 222 -3.51 -2.30 -19.36
CA ASP A 222 -2.84 -1.77 -20.55
C ASP A 222 -2.18 -2.87 -21.40
N ILE A 223 -2.39 -4.14 -21.07
CA ILE A 223 -1.86 -5.31 -21.79
C ILE A 223 -2.97 -6.26 -22.24
N PRO A 224 -2.72 -7.12 -23.25
CA PRO A 224 -3.65 -8.17 -23.65
C PRO A 224 -4.12 -8.99 -22.45
N CYS A 225 -5.43 -9.23 -22.37
CA CYS A 225 -6.05 -10.00 -21.29
C CYS A 225 -7.09 -10.99 -21.82
N ASN A 226 -7.40 -11.99 -20.99
CA ASN A 226 -8.33 -13.07 -21.32
C ASN A 226 -9.83 -12.68 -21.27
N ALA A 227 -10.15 -11.39 -21.28
CA ALA A 227 -11.53 -10.91 -21.19
C ALA A 227 -12.36 -11.34 -22.41
N SER A 228 -13.49 -12.00 -22.19
CA SER A 228 -14.53 -12.21 -23.22
C SER A 228 -15.54 -11.07 -23.24
N VAL A 229 -16.39 -11.05 -24.27
CA VAL A 229 -17.52 -10.12 -24.38
C VAL A 229 -18.46 -10.27 -23.19
N GLU A 230 -18.80 -11.51 -22.82
CA GLU A 230 -19.68 -11.85 -21.70
C GLU A 230 -19.10 -11.37 -20.36
N ASP A 231 -17.79 -11.52 -20.17
CA ASP A 231 -17.11 -11.10 -18.95
C ASP A 231 -17.26 -9.59 -18.74
N VAL A 232 -16.98 -8.80 -19.78
CA VAL A 232 -17.08 -7.34 -19.73
C VAL A 232 -18.54 -6.89 -19.55
N LEU A 233 -19.48 -7.58 -20.20
CA LEU A 233 -20.92 -7.32 -20.01
C LEU A 233 -21.39 -7.65 -18.58
N SER A 234 -20.69 -8.53 -17.86
CA SER A 234 -20.99 -8.82 -16.44
C SER A 234 -20.48 -7.75 -15.46
N LEU A 235 -19.56 -6.88 -15.89
CA LEU A 235 -18.97 -5.87 -15.00
C LEU A 235 -19.96 -4.74 -14.66
N ASN A 236 -19.85 -4.29 -13.40
CA ASN A 236 -20.53 -3.10 -12.87
C ASN A 236 -19.64 -1.85 -12.89
N ALA A 237 -18.41 -1.97 -13.35
CA ALA A 237 -17.47 -0.86 -13.43
C ALA A 237 -17.98 0.27 -14.32
N SER A 238 -17.76 1.50 -13.88
CA SER A 238 -18.06 2.74 -14.62
C SER A 238 -16.98 3.09 -15.64
N VAL A 239 -15.74 2.63 -15.40
CA VAL A 239 -14.60 2.84 -16.28
C VAL A 239 -13.93 1.49 -16.54
N ILE A 240 -13.89 1.09 -17.80
CA ILE A 240 -13.28 -0.16 -18.26
C ILE A 240 -12.34 0.20 -19.41
N SER A 241 -11.05 -0.07 -19.23
CA SER A 241 -10.02 0.02 -20.26
C SER A 241 -9.31 -1.32 -20.31
N LEU A 242 -9.54 -2.10 -21.35
CA LEU A 242 -9.02 -3.45 -21.51
C LEU A 242 -8.51 -3.62 -22.95
N ASN A 243 -7.47 -4.41 -23.12
CA ASN A 243 -6.99 -4.84 -24.43
C ASN A 243 -7.25 -6.35 -24.56
N SER A 244 -8.01 -6.78 -25.55
CA SER A 244 -8.27 -8.21 -25.83
C SER A 244 -8.55 -8.45 -27.30
N GLU A 245 -8.05 -9.57 -27.83
CA GLU A 245 -8.31 -10.00 -29.21
C GLU A 245 -9.77 -10.37 -29.45
N SER A 246 -10.55 -10.60 -28.39
CA SER A 246 -11.98 -10.93 -28.47
C SER A 246 -12.86 -9.72 -28.82
N PHE A 247 -12.34 -8.50 -28.71
CA PHE A 247 -13.11 -7.27 -28.88
C PHE A 247 -13.21 -6.87 -30.36
N THR A 248 -14.42 -6.97 -30.90
CA THR A 248 -14.75 -6.58 -32.27
C THR A 248 -15.46 -5.23 -32.33
N GLU A 249 -15.63 -4.67 -33.52
CA GLU A 249 -16.45 -3.45 -33.70
C GLU A 249 -17.90 -3.67 -33.25
N GLU A 250 -18.47 -4.84 -33.51
CA GLU A 250 -19.82 -5.22 -33.07
C GLU A 250 -19.97 -5.14 -31.55
N PHE A 251 -18.95 -5.60 -30.81
CA PHE A 251 -18.94 -5.54 -29.36
C PHE A 251 -19.01 -4.10 -28.82
N VAL A 252 -18.41 -3.13 -29.52
CA VAL A 252 -18.48 -1.71 -29.13
C VAL A 252 -19.94 -1.22 -29.17
N TYR A 253 -20.71 -1.61 -30.18
CA TYR A 253 -22.14 -1.26 -30.25
C TYR A 253 -22.93 -1.89 -29.10
N THR A 254 -22.68 -3.15 -28.77
CA THR A 254 -23.32 -3.84 -27.62
C THR A 254 -23.00 -3.13 -26.29
N LEU A 255 -21.78 -2.63 -26.10
CA LEU A 255 -21.42 -1.84 -24.93
C LEU A 255 -22.18 -0.52 -24.87
N ILE A 256 -22.24 0.22 -25.98
CA ILE A 256 -22.99 1.48 -26.08
C ILE A 256 -24.46 1.26 -25.73
N GLU A 257 -25.08 0.20 -26.25
CA GLU A 257 -26.47 -0.15 -25.95
C GLU A 257 -26.66 -0.45 -24.46
N LYS A 258 -25.81 -1.30 -23.86
CA LYS A 258 -25.86 -1.60 -22.42
C LYS A 258 -25.78 -0.33 -21.57
N PHE A 259 -24.84 0.58 -21.88
CA PHE A 259 -24.67 1.82 -21.11
C PHE A 259 -25.79 2.83 -21.35
N THR A 260 -26.41 2.83 -22.53
CA THR A 260 -27.56 3.67 -22.86
C THR A 260 -28.82 3.18 -22.13
N ASN A 261 -29.14 1.89 -22.21
CA ASN A 261 -30.31 1.29 -21.56
C ASN A 261 -30.27 1.48 -20.03
N ARG A 262 -29.11 1.35 -19.40
CA ARG A 262 -28.98 1.62 -17.95
C ARG A 262 -29.29 3.08 -17.58
N ARG A 263 -29.01 4.05 -18.45
CA ARG A 263 -29.37 5.46 -18.20
C ARG A 263 -30.87 5.69 -18.30
N GLU A 264 -31.54 5.00 -19.22
CA GLU A 264 -33.00 5.05 -19.37
C GLU A 264 -33.72 4.45 -18.16
N ASP A 265 -33.15 3.42 -17.53
CA ASP A 265 -33.66 2.81 -16.29
C ASP A 265 -33.45 3.65 -15.02
N GLY A 266 -32.94 4.88 -15.13
CA GLY A 266 -32.71 5.78 -14.00
C GLY A 266 -31.49 5.42 -13.14
N SER A 267 -30.59 4.55 -13.64
CA SER A 267 -29.30 4.28 -12.98
C SER A 267 -28.40 5.51 -13.11
N ALA A 268 -28.12 6.17 -11.99
CA ALA A 268 -27.13 7.24 -11.91
C ALA A 268 -25.72 6.67 -12.12
N PHE A 269 -25.23 6.72 -13.35
CA PHE A 269 -23.80 6.72 -13.64
C PHE A 269 -23.21 8.10 -13.33
#